data_AF-A0A2P8WIR0-F1
#
_entry.id   AF-A0A2P8WIR0-F1
#
_cell.length_a   1.000
_cell.length_b   1.000
_cell.length_c   1.000
_cell.angle_alpha   90.00
_cell.angle_beta   90.00
_cell.angle_gamma   90.00
#
_symmetry.space_group_name_H-M   'P 1'
#
loop_
_entity.id
_entity.type
_entity.pdbx_description
1 polymer ?
#
loop_
_entity_poly.entity_id
_entity_poly.type
_entity_poly.pdbx_seq_one_letter_code
_entity_poly.pdbx_strand_id
1 'polypeptide(L)'
;QPGSGSCLLDDALNPIGASLARFFWLWDGAAAHQDMDTLRHAMKIGRDNHRKRPKRRSHPVDSWRHDLDLEITEGWTAHGQTNHLLKTIACYGHVILKLSGFDLEQHIIDTAPRLPGYQQHCGHQDNLRQRAHDWAVTVEKLYWPAGTHPKALHVETPTINVQRAEDACDRISKAVQQLLSSGHLPQAISQWAKQVTEIARCSFKTLYKYPNLWHPAHCKELAQGCVNHSTSTISEKLDTLTLKPADPPNPDKFRALHTQARSMKCEGHDSDFSKNNHPDRGVRGDEVDFPQAAASEVSLDLLDDFTHGCHRQLQRLGWNVAQLVQFIAERFNGKRRAQLSDDELVSLLYQLQALERG
;
A
#
# COMPACT_ATOMS: atom_id res chain seq x y z
N GLN A 1 -44.90 3.84 -14.26
CA GLN A 1 -46.05 3.92 -13.34
C GLN A 1 -45.56 4.49 -12.00
N PRO A 2 -45.98 5.69 -11.57
CA PRO A 2 -45.81 6.11 -10.19
C PRO A 2 -47.02 5.58 -9.39
N GLY A 3 -46.82 4.62 -8.50
CA GLY A 3 -47.91 3.99 -7.74
C GLY A 3 -47.69 2.56 -7.29
N SER A 4 -46.54 1.96 -7.57
CA SER A 4 -46.16 0.67 -6.97
C SER A 4 -45.79 0.92 -5.50
N GLY A 5 -46.77 0.87 -4.60
CA GLY A 5 -46.52 0.90 -3.17
C GLY A 5 -45.68 -0.32 -2.75
N SER A 6 -44.75 -0.12 -1.82
CA SER A 6 -44.02 -1.22 -1.18
C SER A 6 -44.92 -1.90 -0.14
N CYS A 7 -45.04 -3.22 -0.17
CA CYS A 7 -45.69 -4.02 0.87
C CYS A 7 -44.67 -4.93 1.57
N LEU A 8 -44.93 -5.21 2.85
CA LEU A 8 -44.18 -6.19 3.63
C LEU A 8 -44.64 -7.59 3.23
N LEU A 9 -43.71 -8.54 3.21
CA LEU A 9 -43.98 -9.94 2.88
C LEU A 9 -43.74 -10.84 4.10
N ASP A 10 -44.44 -11.96 4.17
CA ASP A 10 -44.12 -13.07 5.09
C ASP A 10 -43.06 -14.02 4.49
N ASP A 11 -42.71 -15.06 5.26
CA ASP A 11 -41.73 -16.09 4.86
C ASP A 11 -42.15 -16.88 3.61
N ALA A 12 -43.45 -16.89 3.30
CA ALA A 12 -44.01 -17.51 2.10
C ALA A 12 -44.16 -16.51 0.93
N LEU A 13 -43.57 -15.31 1.07
CA LEU A 13 -43.60 -14.21 0.11
C LEU A 13 -45.00 -13.62 -0.15
N ASN A 14 -45.94 -13.82 0.77
CA ASN A 14 -47.28 -13.24 0.68
C ASN A 14 -47.32 -11.84 1.31
N PRO A 15 -48.11 -10.91 0.77
CA PRO A 15 -48.20 -9.55 1.31
C PRO A 15 -48.93 -9.53 2.67
N ILE A 16 -48.23 -9.08 3.72
CA ILE A 16 -48.76 -8.91 5.08
C ILE A 16 -49.13 -7.45 5.41
N GLY A 17 -49.13 -6.57 4.41
CA GLY A 17 -49.58 -5.18 4.49
C GLY A 17 -48.47 -4.15 4.31
N ALA A 18 -48.83 -2.87 4.30
CA ALA A 18 -47.92 -1.73 4.05
C ALA A 18 -47.79 -0.77 5.25
N SER A 19 -48.16 -1.23 6.45
CA SER A 19 -48.13 -0.40 7.66
C SER A 19 -46.71 -0.21 8.18
N LEU A 20 -46.31 1.05 8.37
CA LEU A 20 -45.02 1.42 8.94
C LEU A 20 -44.83 0.91 10.37
N ALA A 21 -45.90 0.86 11.17
CA ALA A 21 -45.85 0.31 12.52
C ALA A 21 -45.47 -1.18 12.52
N ARG A 22 -45.99 -1.94 11.54
CA ARG A 22 -45.65 -3.36 11.40
C ARG A 22 -44.24 -3.56 10.87
N PHE A 23 -43.76 -2.67 10.00
CA PHE A 23 -42.36 -2.66 9.57
C PHE A 23 -41.41 -2.48 10.75
N PHE A 24 -41.63 -1.47 11.60
CA PHE A 24 -40.78 -1.25 12.78
C PHE A 24 -40.82 -2.42 13.75
N TRP A 25 -42.00 -2.99 14.01
CA TRP A 25 -42.10 -4.16 14.89
C TRP A 25 -41.31 -5.38 14.37
N LEU A 26 -41.38 -5.66 13.06
CA LEU A 26 -40.59 -6.72 12.45
C LEU A 26 -39.09 -6.40 12.50
N TRP A 27 -38.71 -5.14 12.32
CA TRP A 27 -37.32 -4.71 12.34
C TRP A 27 -36.71 -4.76 13.75
N ASP A 28 -37.47 -4.36 14.77
CA ASP A 28 -37.08 -4.49 16.18
C ASP A 28 -36.92 -5.97 16.55
N GLY A 29 -37.83 -6.81 16.08
CA GLY A 29 -37.70 -8.27 16.17
C GLY A 29 -36.42 -8.75 15.51
N ALA A 30 -36.17 -8.38 14.25
CA ALA A 30 -34.97 -8.79 13.53
C ALA A 30 -33.69 -8.32 14.23
N ALA A 31 -33.65 -7.08 14.72
CA ALA A 31 -32.53 -6.52 15.47
C ALA A 31 -32.27 -7.27 16.78
N ALA A 32 -33.33 -7.61 17.53
CA ALA A 32 -33.22 -8.35 18.77
C ALA A 32 -32.72 -9.80 18.58
N HIS A 33 -32.96 -10.40 17.41
CA HIS A 33 -32.50 -11.75 17.07
C HIS A 33 -31.12 -11.77 16.39
N GLN A 34 -30.45 -10.61 16.22
CA GLN A 34 -29.06 -10.60 15.77
C GLN A 34 -28.16 -11.05 16.92
N ASP A 35 -27.46 -12.19 16.72
CA ASP A 35 -26.41 -12.63 17.64
C ASP A 35 -25.15 -11.76 17.45
N MET A 36 -25.19 -10.60 18.10
CA MET A 36 -24.12 -9.62 18.06
C MET A 36 -22.84 -10.12 18.72
N ASP A 37 -22.94 -11.09 19.63
CA ASP A 37 -21.78 -11.66 20.31
C ASP A 37 -21.00 -12.59 19.39
N THR A 38 -21.70 -13.45 18.65
CA THR A 38 -21.11 -14.26 17.57
C THR A 38 -20.48 -13.36 16.49
N LEU A 39 -21.16 -12.28 16.09
CA LEU A 39 -20.61 -11.33 15.12
C LEU A 39 -19.34 -10.65 15.62
N ARG A 40 -19.34 -10.12 16.85
CA ARG A 40 -18.16 -9.49 17.46
C ARG A 40 -17.00 -10.46 17.59
N HIS A 41 -17.28 -11.70 17.99
CA HIS A 41 -16.28 -12.76 18.07
C HIS A 41 -15.67 -13.06 16.69
N ALA A 42 -16.51 -13.22 15.66
CA ALA A 42 -16.07 -13.42 14.29
C ALA A 42 -15.23 -12.24 13.77
N MET A 43 -15.61 -11.00 14.09
CA MET A 43 -14.84 -9.80 13.73
C MET A 43 -13.45 -9.80 14.37
N LYS A 44 -13.34 -10.20 15.65
CA LYS A 44 -12.06 -10.32 16.36
C LYS A 44 -11.16 -11.35 15.68
N ILE A 45 -11.69 -12.54 15.38
CA ILE A 45 -10.98 -13.60 14.65
C ILE A 45 -10.53 -13.09 13.27
N GLY A 46 -11.42 -12.45 12.52
CA GLY A 46 -11.11 -11.89 11.20
C GLY A 46 -9.98 -10.87 11.23
N ARG A 47 -10.00 -9.95 12.21
CA ARG A 47 -8.93 -8.96 12.41
C ARG A 47 -7.60 -9.63 12.76
N ASP A 48 -7.62 -10.62 13.64
CA ASP A 48 -6.41 -11.36 14.02
C ASP A 48 -5.86 -12.17 12.85
N ASN A 49 -6.70 -12.83 12.06
CA ASN A 49 -6.30 -13.54 10.85
C ASN A 49 -5.69 -12.61 9.81
N HIS A 50 -6.24 -11.40 9.64
CA HIS A 50 -5.67 -10.40 8.75
C HIS A 50 -4.29 -9.91 9.23
N ARG A 51 -4.15 -9.63 10.53
CA ARG A 51 -2.89 -9.16 11.14
C ARG A 51 -1.81 -10.24 11.15
N LYS A 52 -2.18 -11.48 11.46
CA LYS A 52 -1.29 -12.65 11.54
C LYS A 52 -1.10 -13.32 10.19
N ARG A 53 -1.78 -12.87 9.14
CA ARG A 53 -1.63 -13.40 7.79
C ARG A 53 -0.15 -13.39 7.45
N PRO A 54 0.49 -14.56 7.26
CA PRO A 54 1.86 -14.58 6.80
C PRO A 54 1.90 -13.80 5.49
N LYS A 55 2.75 -12.77 5.42
CA LYS A 55 3.16 -12.24 4.11
C LYS A 55 3.56 -13.47 3.32
N ARG A 56 2.91 -13.75 2.18
CA ARG A 56 3.18 -14.94 1.37
C ARG A 56 4.70 -15.07 1.28
N ARG A 57 5.27 -16.06 1.96
CA ARG A 57 6.70 -16.33 1.81
C ARG A 57 6.83 -16.63 0.33
N SER A 58 7.63 -15.84 -0.39
CA SER A 58 8.04 -16.19 -1.74
C SER A 58 8.43 -17.66 -1.69
N HIS A 59 7.80 -18.50 -2.52
CA HIS A 59 8.14 -19.92 -2.57
C HIS A 59 9.66 -19.97 -2.74
N PRO A 60 10.42 -20.52 -1.77
CA PRO A 60 11.88 -20.49 -1.85
C PRO A 60 12.30 -21.03 -3.22
N VAL A 61 13.24 -20.36 -3.89
CA VAL A 61 13.74 -20.81 -5.21
C VAL A 61 14.13 -22.29 -5.16
N ASP A 62 14.65 -22.74 -4.02
CA ASP A 62 15.07 -24.13 -3.79
C ASP A 62 13.89 -25.11 -3.76
N SER A 63 12.74 -24.75 -3.17
CA SER A 63 11.55 -25.62 -3.20
C SER A 63 10.93 -25.65 -4.59
N TRP A 64 10.88 -24.51 -5.28
CA TRP A 64 10.41 -24.50 -6.66
C TRP A 64 11.33 -25.31 -7.59
N ARG A 65 12.65 -25.22 -7.40
CA ARG A 65 13.60 -26.08 -8.11
C ARG A 65 13.30 -27.55 -7.87
N HIS A 66 13.07 -27.94 -6.60
CA HIS A 66 12.77 -29.33 -6.26
C HIS A 66 11.48 -29.82 -6.94
N ASP A 67 10.44 -28.99 -6.97
CA ASP A 67 9.18 -29.31 -7.66
C ASP A 67 9.40 -29.51 -9.17
N LEU A 68 10.16 -28.60 -9.81
CA LEU A 68 10.51 -28.72 -11.24
C LEU A 68 11.35 -29.99 -11.51
N ASP A 69 12.34 -30.29 -10.67
CA ASP A 69 13.17 -31.49 -10.78
C ASP A 69 12.30 -32.76 -10.65
N LEU A 70 11.30 -32.77 -9.75
CA LEU A 70 10.39 -33.90 -9.56
C LEU A 70 9.49 -34.10 -10.77
N GLU A 71 8.85 -33.03 -11.29
CA GLU A 71 8.02 -33.09 -12.50
C GLU A 71 8.82 -33.58 -13.73
N ILE A 72 10.04 -33.08 -13.92
CA ILE A 72 10.92 -33.51 -15.02
C ILE A 72 11.32 -34.98 -14.86
N THR A 73 11.61 -35.42 -13.64
CA THR A 73 12.01 -36.80 -13.35
C THR A 73 10.85 -37.78 -13.54
N GLU A 74 9.65 -37.41 -13.11
CA GLU A 74 8.42 -38.19 -13.33
C GLU A 74 8.09 -38.29 -14.83
N GLY A 75 8.37 -37.24 -15.59
CA GLY A 75 8.20 -37.19 -17.02
C GLY A 75 6.73 -37.21 -17.43
N TRP A 76 6.41 -37.94 -18.49
CA TRP A 76 5.08 -37.94 -19.10
C TRP A 76 4.23 -39.06 -18.53
N THR A 77 3.10 -38.71 -17.92
CA THR A 77 2.18 -39.68 -17.31
C THR A 77 0.83 -39.78 -18.02
N ALA A 78 0.46 -38.75 -18.80
CA ALA A 78 -0.79 -38.73 -19.53
C ALA A 78 -0.74 -37.85 -20.79
N HIS A 79 -1.70 -38.08 -21.69
CA HIS A 79 -1.91 -37.24 -22.86
C HIS A 79 -2.32 -35.82 -22.46
N GLY A 80 -1.95 -34.82 -23.26
CA GLY A 80 -2.26 -33.41 -23.02
C GLY A 80 -1.24 -32.65 -22.16
N GLN A 81 -0.20 -33.32 -21.65
CA GLN A 81 0.83 -32.72 -20.79
C GLN A 81 1.92 -31.93 -21.55
N THR A 82 1.93 -31.93 -22.89
CA THR A 82 3.03 -31.35 -23.68
C THR A 82 3.37 -29.93 -23.28
N ASN A 83 2.38 -29.06 -23.23
CA ASN A 83 2.62 -27.65 -22.90
C ASN A 83 3.14 -27.48 -21.48
N HIS A 84 2.64 -28.28 -20.55
CA HIS A 84 3.06 -28.21 -19.15
C HIS A 84 4.51 -28.66 -19.00
N LEU A 85 4.87 -29.84 -19.51
CA LEU A 85 6.23 -30.37 -19.37
C LEU A 85 7.27 -29.54 -20.15
N LEU A 86 6.95 -29.08 -21.36
CA LEU A 86 7.87 -28.20 -22.09
C LEU A 86 8.10 -26.88 -21.35
N LYS A 87 7.05 -26.31 -20.74
CA LYS A 87 7.19 -25.14 -19.86
C LYS A 87 8.03 -25.46 -18.63
N THR A 88 7.83 -26.60 -17.98
CA THR A 88 8.59 -27.02 -16.79
C THR A 88 10.09 -27.15 -17.13
N ILE A 89 10.42 -27.84 -18.23
CA ILE A 89 11.80 -27.96 -18.73
C ILE A 89 12.39 -26.59 -19.09
N ALA A 90 11.63 -25.74 -19.79
CA ALA A 90 12.07 -24.40 -20.16
C ALA A 90 12.33 -23.50 -18.94
N CYS A 91 11.43 -23.52 -17.94
CA CYS A 91 11.60 -22.80 -16.67
C CYS A 91 12.85 -23.27 -15.94
N TYR A 92 13.11 -24.59 -15.90
CA TYR A 92 14.30 -25.14 -15.29
C TYR A 92 15.57 -24.66 -16.02
N GLY A 93 15.60 -24.79 -17.35
CA GLY A 93 16.72 -24.35 -18.18
C GLY A 93 17.01 -22.86 -18.05
N HIS A 94 15.99 -22.02 -18.09
CA HIS A 94 16.16 -20.57 -18.03
C HIS A 94 16.48 -20.07 -16.61
N VAL A 95 15.71 -20.51 -15.62
CA VAL A 95 15.81 -19.95 -14.28
C VAL A 95 16.93 -20.59 -13.47
N ILE A 96 17.08 -21.91 -13.56
CA ILE A 96 18.07 -22.66 -12.76
C ILE A 96 19.40 -22.78 -13.51
N LEU A 97 19.37 -23.18 -14.78
CA LEU A 97 20.58 -23.36 -15.60
C LEU A 97 21.06 -22.07 -16.28
N LYS A 98 20.28 -20.98 -16.22
CA LYS A 98 20.59 -19.67 -16.81
C LYS A 98 20.85 -19.72 -18.32
N LEU A 99 20.18 -20.64 -19.02
CA LEU A 99 20.24 -20.74 -20.48
C LEU A 99 19.31 -19.69 -21.12
N SER A 100 19.65 -19.25 -22.33
CA SER A 100 18.86 -18.30 -23.12
C SER A 100 19.06 -18.50 -24.62
N GLY A 101 18.13 -17.98 -25.41
CA GLY A 101 18.09 -18.07 -26.86
C GLY A 101 18.14 -19.51 -27.35
N PHE A 102 19.07 -19.73 -28.28
CA PHE A 102 19.25 -21.02 -28.92
C PHE A 102 19.63 -22.14 -27.93
N ASP A 103 20.43 -21.84 -26.90
CA ASP A 103 20.87 -22.85 -25.94
C ASP A 103 19.71 -23.38 -25.09
N LEU A 104 18.74 -22.52 -24.77
CA LEU A 104 17.53 -22.90 -24.06
C LEU A 104 16.61 -23.77 -24.94
N GLU A 105 16.45 -23.39 -26.21
CA GLU A 105 15.69 -24.16 -27.18
C GLU A 105 16.29 -25.57 -27.35
N GLN A 106 17.61 -25.65 -27.55
CA GLN A 106 18.33 -26.92 -27.72
C GLN A 106 18.22 -27.78 -26.46
N HIS A 107 18.31 -27.18 -25.27
CA HIS A 107 18.10 -27.89 -24.01
C HIS A 107 16.73 -28.56 -23.94
N ILE A 108 15.66 -27.87 -24.37
CA ILE A 108 14.30 -28.44 -24.38
C ILE A 108 14.20 -29.59 -25.39
N ILE A 109 14.73 -29.40 -26.60
CA ILE A 109 14.74 -30.40 -27.67
C ILE A 109 15.48 -31.67 -27.25
N ASP A 110 16.60 -31.53 -26.55
CA ASP A 110 17.40 -32.67 -26.11
C ASP A 110 16.79 -33.36 -24.89
N THR A 111 16.18 -32.60 -23.97
CA THR A 111 15.69 -33.12 -22.69
C THR A 111 14.34 -33.81 -22.84
N ALA A 112 13.38 -33.21 -23.55
CA ALA A 112 12.02 -33.73 -23.63
C ALA A 112 11.91 -35.20 -24.14
N PRO A 113 12.65 -35.63 -25.18
CA PRO A 113 12.60 -37.01 -25.67
C PRO A 113 13.26 -38.04 -24.75
N ARG A 114 14.13 -37.61 -23.83
CA ARG A 114 14.82 -38.50 -22.87
C ARG A 114 13.97 -38.81 -21.64
N LEU A 115 12.88 -38.07 -21.44
CA LEU A 115 12.00 -38.26 -20.28
C LEU A 115 11.09 -39.48 -20.48
N PRO A 116 10.77 -40.21 -19.40
CA PRO A 116 9.89 -41.38 -19.47
C PRO A 116 8.51 -40.99 -20.01
N GLY A 117 7.90 -41.88 -20.80
CA GLY A 117 6.56 -41.67 -21.37
C GLY A 117 6.47 -40.71 -22.57
N TYR A 118 7.58 -40.10 -23.02
CA TYR A 118 7.55 -39.15 -24.15
C TYR A 118 6.90 -39.76 -25.40
N GLN A 119 7.35 -40.94 -25.83
CA GLN A 119 6.80 -41.60 -27.02
C GLN A 119 5.33 -42.00 -26.88
N GLN A 120 4.88 -42.28 -25.65
CA GLN A 120 3.55 -42.83 -25.36
C GLN A 120 2.50 -41.72 -25.17
N HIS A 121 2.89 -40.55 -24.67
CA HIS A 121 1.97 -39.52 -24.21
C HIS A 121 2.19 -38.14 -24.85
N CYS A 122 3.34 -37.88 -25.45
CA CYS A 122 3.55 -36.65 -26.20
C CYS A 122 2.90 -36.75 -27.58
N GLY A 123 1.81 -36.02 -27.80
CA GLY A 123 1.14 -35.92 -29.12
C GLY A 123 1.78 -34.91 -30.08
N HIS A 124 2.93 -34.35 -29.72
CA HIS A 124 3.55 -33.20 -30.39
C HIS A 124 5.02 -33.48 -30.76
N GLN A 125 5.30 -34.71 -31.15
CA GLN A 125 6.67 -35.16 -31.45
C GLN A 125 7.18 -34.50 -32.74
N ASP A 126 6.31 -34.39 -33.75
CA ASP A 126 6.66 -33.82 -35.06
C ASP A 126 6.91 -32.31 -35.02
N ASN A 127 6.28 -31.60 -34.10
CA ASN A 127 6.42 -30.15 -33.94
C ASN A 127 7.16 -29.75 -32.65
N LEU A 128 7.97 -30.66 -32.08
CA LEU A 128 8.72 -30.40 -30.86
C LEU A 128 9.61 -29.15 -30.97
N ARG A 129 10.33 -28.98 -32.09
CA ARG A 129 11.26 -27.86 -32.30
C ARG A 129 10.53 -26.51 -32.23
N GLN A 130 9.42 -26.37 -32.96
CA GLN A 130 8.63 -25.14 -32.93
C GLN A 130 8.11 -24.84 -31.53
N ARG A 131 7.60 -25.86 -30.82
CA ARG A 131 7.08 -25.69 -29.46
C ARG A 131 8.19 -25.36 -28.46
N ALA A 132 9.38 -25.94 -28.61
CA ALA A 132 10.55 -25.63 -27.80
C ALA A 132 10.95 -24.16 -27.97
N HIS A 133 10.97 -23.68 -29.21
CA HIS A 133 11.22 -22.27 -29.52
C HIS A 133 10.17 -21.35 -28.88
N ASP A 134 8.88 -21.64 -29.09
CA ASP A 134 7.79 -20.83 -28.54
C ASP A 134 7.87 -20.75 -27.00
N TRP A 135 8.18 -21.86 -26.33
CA TRP A 135 8.35 -21.89 -24.88
C TRP A 135 9.62 -21.20 -24.41
N ALA A 136 10.75 -21.31 -25.12
CA ALA A 136 11.98 -20.60 -24.80
C ALA A 136 11.75 -19.07 -24.83
N VAL A 137 11.18 -18.56 -25.93
CA VAL A 137 10.82 -17.14 -26.09
C VAL A 137 9.83 -16.68 -25.00
N THR A 138 8.86 -17.52 -24.67
CA THR A 138 7.84 -17.20 -23.66
C THR A 138 8.44 -17.16 -22.25
N VAL A 139 9.27 -18.13 -21.88
CA VAL A 139 9.87 -18.21 -20.55
C VAL A 139 10.87 -17.08 -20.32
N GLU A 140 11.67 -16.72 -21.32
CA GLU A 140 12.59 -15.58 -21.24
C GLU A 140 11.87 -14.25 -20.99
N LYS A 141 10.69 -14.07 -21.58
CA LYS A 141 9.84 -12.90 -21.33
C LYS A 141 9.15 -12.95 -19.98
N LEU A 142 8.91 -14.15 -19.43
CA LEU A 142 8.11 -14.31 -18.22
C LEU A 142 8.95 -14.40 -16.97
N TYR A 143 10.14 -14.97 -17.00
CA TYR A 143 10.93 -15.29 -15.82
C TYR A 143 12.31 -14.61 -15.85
N TRP A 144 12.93 -14.48 -14.67
CA TRP A 144 14.31 -14.03 -14.54
C TRP A 144 15.23 -15.19 -14.17
N PRO A 145 16.46 -15.26 -14.71
CA PRO A 145 17.47 -16.21 -14.24
C PRO A 145 17.72 -16.05 -12.73
N ALA A 146 17.88 -17.14 -11.99
CA ALA A 146 18.01 -17.10 -10.54
C ALA A 146 19.23 -16.26 -10.11
N GLY A 147 18.99 -15.25 -9.26
CA GLY A 147 20.01 -14.33 -8.78
C GLY A 147 20.35 -13.20 -9.76
N THR A 148 19.71 -13.14 -10.93
CA THR A 148 19.78 -11.99 -11.83
C THR A 148 18.48 -11.20 -11.68
N HIS A 149 18.54 -10.09 -10.94
CA HIS A 149 17.46 -9.11 -10.93
C HIS A 149 17.94 -7.90 -11.72
N PRO A 150 17.24 -7.43 -12.76
CA PRO A 150 17.49 -6.08 -13.21
C PRO A 150 17.22 -5.20 -11.99
N LYS A 151 18.20 -4.37 -11.61
CA LYS A 151 17.85 -3.16 -10.86
C LYS A 151 16.76 -2.51 -11.72
N ALA A 152 15.59 -2.29 -11.14
CA ALA A 152 14.59 -1.47 -11.81
C ALA A 152 15.35 -0.25 -12.29
N LEU A 153 15.46 -0.09 -13.62
CA LEU A 153 15.91 1.17 -14.18
C LEU A 153 14.91 2.15 -13.59
N HIS A 154 15.37 2.92 -12.61
CA HIS A 154 14.57 3.94 -11.98
C HIS A 154 14.40 5.00 -13.06
N VAL A 155 13.45 4.78 -13.96
CA VAL A 155 12.90 5.85 -14.78
C VAL A 155 12.29 6.76 -13.73
N GLU A 156 12.97 7.87 -13.43
CA GLU A 156 12.46 8.95 -12.58
C GLU A 156 11.22 9.54 -13.24
N THR A 157 10.14 8.78 -13.20
CA THR A 157 8.82 9.30 -13.49
C THR A 157 8.47 10.14 -12.27
N PRO A 158 8.24 11.46 -12.44
CA PRO A 158 7.93 12.31 -11.32
C PRO A 158 6.69 11.75 -10.64
N THR A 159 6.81 11.50 -9.34
CA THR A 159 5.70 10.96 -8.54
C THR A 159 4.50 11.91 -8.70
N ILE A 160 3.26 11.39 -8.63
CA ILE A 160 2.03 12.21 -8.69
C ILE A 160 2.10 13.41 -7.72
N ASN A 161 2.79 13.26 -6.59
CA ASN A 161 3.01 14.33 -5.62
C ASN A 161 3.92 15.47 -6.15
N VAL A 162 4.92 15.14 -6.97
CA VAL A 162 5.79 16.10 -7.66
C VAL A 162 4.98 16.87 -8.69
N GLN A 163 4.21 16.18 -9.53
CA GLN A 163 3.33 16.80 -10.53
C GLN A 163 2.29 17.74 -9.87
N ARG A 164 1.69 17.32 -8.76
CA ARG A 164 0.75 18.15 -7.98
C ARG A 164 1.43 19.36 -7.33
N ALA A 165 2.70 19.24 -6.95
CA ALA A 165 3.47 20.34 -6.40
C ALA A 165 3.80 21.38 -7.48
N GLU A 166 4.22 20.92 -8.67
CA GLU A 166 4.49 21.76 -9.84
C GLU A 166 3.23 22.52 -10.28
N ASP A 167 2.10 21.83 -10.45
CA ASP A 167 0.82 22.48 -10.79
C ASP A 167 0.41 23.56 -9.76
N ALA A 168 0.62 23.30 -8.47
CA ALA A 168 0.35 24.28 -7.43
C ALA A 168 1.28 25.50 -7.53
N CYS A 169 2.57 25.30 -7.78
CA CYS A 169 3.53 26.39 -8.00
C CYS A 169 3.16 27.24 -9.22
N ASP A 170 2.76 26.61 -10.33
CA ASP A 170 2.35 27.29 -11.55
C ASP A 170 1.10 28.14 -11.33
N ARG A 171 0.10 27.60 -10.63
CA ARG A 171 -1.13 28.33 -10.30
C ARG A 171 -0.87 29.53 -9.40
N ILE A 172 -0.01 29.38 -8.39
CA ILE A 172 0.39 30.48 -7.50
C ILE A 172 1.11 31.58 -8.30
N SER A 173 2.05 31.20 -9.17
CA SER A 173 2.82 32.16 -9.98
C SER A 173 1.92 32.94 -10.94
N LYS A 174 1.00 32.25 -11.63
CA LYS A 174 0.01 32.89 -12.52
C LYS A 174 -0.93 33.82 -11.76
N ALA A 175 -1.40 33.42 -10.58
CA ALA A 175 -2.27 34.25 -9.75
C ALA A 175 -1.58 35.56 -9.32
N VAL A 176 -0.30 35.48 -8.92
CA VAL A 176 0.50 36.64 -8.55
C VAL A 176 0.73 37.57 -9.74
N GLN A 177 1.08 37.03 -10.91
CA GLN A 177 1.24 37.82 -12.14
C GLN A 177 -0.07 38.51 -12.56
N GLN A 178 -1.20 37.82 -12.43
CA GLN A 178 -2.52 38.39 -12.72
C GLN A 178 -2.84 39.55 -11.78
N LEU A 179 -2.58 39.40 -10.48
CA LEU A 179 -2.80 40.47 -9.50
C LEU A 179 -1.90 41.68 -9.77
N LEU A 180 -0.63 41.46 -10.09
CA LEU A 180 0.30 42.52 -10.46
C LEU A 180 -0.15 43.26 -11.72
N SER A 181 -0.59 42.52 -12.74
CA SER A 181 -1.10 43.09 -14.00
C SER A 181 -2.39 43.89 -13.79
N SER A 182 -3.20 43.52 -12.79
CA SER A 182 -4.42 44.22 -12.42
C SER A 182 -4.18 45.50 -11.59
N GLY A 183 -2.93 45.78 -11.20
CA GLY A 183 -2.57 46.99 -10.44
C GLY A 183 -3.00 46.98 -8.98
N HIS A 184 -3.52 45.87 -8.47
CA HIS A 184 -3.95 45.72 -7.08
C HIS A 184 -2.80 45.25 -6.20
N LEU A 185 -2.05 46.20 -5.62
CA LEU A 185 -1.12 45.93 -4.51
C LEU A 185 -1.86 46.14 -3.18
N PRO A 186 -2.09 45.09 -2.38
CA PRO A 186 -2.79 45.22 -1.11
C PRO A 186 -1.91 45.87 -0.04
N GLN A 187 -2.55 46.60 0.87
CA GLN A 187 -1.87 47.23 2.01
C GLN A 187 -1.46 46.23 3.09
N ALA A 188 -2.07 45.03 3.14
CA ALA A 188 -1.79 44.01 4.14
C ALA A 188 -1.48 42.64 3.52
N ILE A 189 -0.42 41.99 4.02
CA ILE A 189 0.04 40.66 3.57
C ILE A 189 -1.05 39.59 3.76
N SER A 190 -1.89 39.71 4.78
CA SER A 190 -3.01 38.79 5.03
C SER A 190 -4.10 38.89 3.97
N GLN A 191 -4.37 40.10 3.44
CA GLN A 191 -5.31 40.32 2.34
C GLN A 191 -4.72 39.84 1.01
N TRP A 192 -3.42 40.06 0.81
CA TRP A 192 -2.69 39.50 -0.33
C TRP A 192 -2.78 37.98 -0.39
N ALA A 193 -2.48 37.31 0.72
CA ALA A 193 -2.54 35.85 0.81
C ALA A 193 -3.94 35.32 0.45
N LYS A 194 -5.00 35.99 0.94
CA LYS A 194 -6.39 35.64 0.60
C LYS A 194 -6.66 35.73 -0.90
N GLN A 195 -6.30 36.86 -1.53
CA GLN A 195 -6.51 37.07 -2.97
C GLN A 195 -5.73 36.06 -3.82
N VAL A 196 -4.47 35.78 -3.47
CA VAL A 196 -3.66 34.78 -4.18
C VAL A 196 -4.26 33.38 -4.01
N THR A 197 -4.70 32.98 -2.81
CA THR A 197 -5.34 31.67 -2.61
C THR A 197 -6.63 31.50 -3.42
N GLU A 198 -7.42 32.57 -3.55
CA GLU A 198 -8.70 32.55 -4.27
C GLU A 198 -8.49 32.39 -5.78
N ILE A 199 -7.55 33.15 -6.36
CA ILE A 199 -7.22 33.08 -7.79
C ILE A 199 -6.49 31.76 -8.12
N ALA A 200 -5.51 31.36 -7.30
CA ALA A 200 -4.77 30.11 -7.51
C ALA A 200 -5.58 28.84 -7.18
N ARG A 201 -6.75 28.98 -6.53
CA ARG A 201 -7.61 27.88 -6.03
C ARG A 201 -6.81 26.87 -5.21
N CYS A 202 -6.05 27.36 -4.23
CA CYS A 202 -5.23 26.54 -3.36
C CYS A 202 -5.46 26.86 -1.88
N SER A 203 -5.09 25.93 -1.00
CA SER A 203 -5.20 26.14 0.45
C SER A 203 -4.11 27.09 0.94
N PHE A 204 -4.35 27.80 2.06
CA PHE A 204 -3.31 28.58 2.74
C PHE A 204 -2.08 27.74 3.05
N LYS A 205 -2.26 26.48 3.48
CA LYS A 205 -1.16 25.56 3.77
C LYS A 205 -0.28 25.30 2.54
N THR A 206 -0.88 25.19 1.36
CA THR A 206 -0.15 25.05 0.09
C THR A 206 0.59 26.33 -0.29
N LEU A 207 -0.05 27.49 -0.07
CA LEU A 207 0.53 28.80 -0.36
C LEU A 207 1.77 29.08 0.53
N TYR A 208 1.66 28.89 1.85
CA TYR A 208 2.78 29.11 2.78
C TYR A 208 3.94 28.11 2.62
N LYS A 209 3.72 27.01 1.90
CA LYS A 209 4.80 26.07 1.54
C LYS A 209 5.79 26.69 0.54
N TYR A 210 5.35 27.64 -0.28
CA TYR A 210 6.15 28.27 -1.35
C TYR A 210 6.18 29.80 -1.22
N PRO A 211 6.74 30.37 -0.13
CA PRO A 211 6.72 31.81 0.16
C PRO A 211 7.45 32.65 -0.90
N ASN A 212 8.45 32.07 -1.54
CA ASN A 212 9.24 32.65 -2.62
C ASN A 212 8.42 33.04 -3.87
N LEU A 213 7.24 32.45 -4.08
CA LEU A 213 6.42 32.72 -5.27
C LEU A 213 5.41 33.87 -5.08
N TRP A 214 5.11 34.27 -3.84
CA TRP A 214 4.02 35.21 -3.59
C TRP A 214 4.29 36.19 -2.44
N HIS A 215 5.17 35.89 -1.50
CA HIS A 215 5.39 36.76 -0.34
C HIS A 215 6.28 37.95 -0.71
N PRO A 216 5.87 39.21 -0.45
CA PRO A 216 6.64 40.39 -0.87
C PRO A 216 8.07 40.44 -0.35
N ALA A 217 8.32 39.97 0.87
CA ALA A 217 9.67 39.94 1.46
C ALA A 217 10.60 38.86 0.88
N HIS A 218 10.05 37.84 0.21
CA HIS A 218 10.82 36.69 -0.29
C HIS A 218 10.86 36.62 -1.82
N CYS A 219 9.93 37.30 -2.50
CA CYS A 219 9.90 37.41 -3.95
C CYS A 219 10.61 38.70 -4.39
N LYS A 220 11.75 38.57 -5.07
CA LYS A 220 12.55 39.72 -5.53
C LYS A 220 11.78 40.64 -6.49
N GLU A 221 10.87 40.07 -7.28
CA GLU A 221 9.99 40.82 -8.21
C GLU A 221 8.97 41.68 -7.46
N LEU A 222 8.49 41.22 -6.29
CA LEU A 222 7.58 41.99 -5.43
C LEU A 222 8.33 42.95 -4.50
N ALA A 223 9.57 42.63 -4.12
CA ALA A 223 10.42 43.47 -3.29
C ALA A 223 10.87 44.76 -4.01
N GLN A 224 10.90 44.76 -5.36
CA GLN A 224 11.22 45.93 -6.19
C GLN A 224 10.03 46.87 -6.43
N GLY A 225 8.88 46.64 -5.77
CA GLY A 225 7.71 47.53 -5.79
C GLY A 225 7.87 48.84 -5.00
N CYS A 226 9.07 49.17 -4.53
CA CYS A 226 9.41 50.52 -4.08
C CYS A 226 10.62 51.00 -4.89
N VAL A 227 10.34 51.95 -5.81
CA VAL A 227 11.27 52.74 -6.64
C VAL A 227 11.53 52.23 -8.08
N ASN A 228 10.73 52.78 -8.99
CA ASN A 228 10.97 53.26 -10.37
C ASN A 228 11.62 52.38 -11.46
N HIS A 229 10.87 52.31 -12.58
CA HIS A 229 11.20 51.98 -13.97
C HIS A 229 12.67 51.64 -14.34
N SER A 230 12.89 50.52 -15.03
CA SER A 230 13.30 50.50 -16.45
C SER A 230 13.38 49.08 -17.00
N THR A 231 13.01 48.94 -18.27
CA THR A 231 13.05 47.77 -19.14
C THR A 231 14.40 47.07 -19.20
N SER A 232 14.43 45.73 -19.21
CA SER A 232 14.91 44.92 -20.36
C SER A 232 15.17 43.44 -20.04
N THR A 233 14.54 42.60 -20.87
CA THR A 233 15.14 41.45 -21.59
C THR A 233 15.51 40.16 -20.85
N ILE A 234 14.74 39.13 -21.25
CA ILE A 234 14.93 37.68 -21.12
C ILE A 234 16.28 37.23 -21.73
N SER A 235 17.06 36.39 -21.04
CA SER A 235 17.69 35.19 -21.64
C SER A 235 18.41 34.30 -20.61
N GLU A 236 18.06 33.01 -20.65
CA GLU A 236 18.92 31.81 -20.49
C GLU A 236 20.08 31.78 -19.47
N LYS A 237 20.04 30.79 -18.57
CA LYS A 237 20.98 29.66 -18.62
C LYS A 237 20.55 28.51 -17.69
N LEU A 238 20.23 27.39 -18.31
CA LEU A 238 20.10 26.06 -17.73
C LEU A 238 21.50 25.43 -17.73
N ASP A 239 22.17 25.40 -16.59
CA ASP A 239 23.46 24.70 -16.48
C ASP A 239 23.26 23.22 -16.14
N THR A 240 23.90 22.43 -16.99
CA THR A 240 23.90 20.98 -17.09
C THR A 240 24.75 20.37 -15.98
N LEU A 241 24.17 19.52 -15.12
CA LEU A 241 24.94 18.73 -14.17
C LEU A 241 25.35 17.39 -14.79
N THR A 242 26.62 17.31 -15.14
CA THR A 242 27.37 16.12 -15.53
C THR A 242 27.36 15.04 -14.45
N LEU A 243 26.98 13.82 -14.84
CA LEU A 243 27.06 12.59 -14.04
C LEU A 243 28.51 12.16 -13.83
N LYS A 244 28.91 11.93 -12.57
CA LYS A 244 30.09 11.10 -12.22
C LYS A 244 29.64 9.63 -12.07
N PRO A 245 30.43 8.65 -12.54
CA PRO A 245 30.12 7.23 -12.34
C PRO A 245 30.39 6.82 -10.89
N ALA A 246 29.42 6.18 -10.26
CA ALA A 246 29.54 5.61 -8.91
C ALA A 246 29.96 4.13 -8.97
N ASP A 247 30.77 3.73 -7.99
CA ASP A 247 31.29 2.37 -7.79
C ASP A 247 30.19 1.28 -7.72
N PRO A 248 30.49 0.01 -8.06
CA PRO A 248 29.49 -1.05 -8.12
C PRO A 248 28.99 -1.49 -6.72
N PRO A 249 27.67 -1.54 -6.46
CA PRO A 249 27.14 -2.00 -5.19
C PRO A 249 26.87 -3.52 -5.16
N ASN A 250 27.07 -4.09 -3.95
CA ASN A 250 26.96 -5.48 -3.50
C ASN A 250 25.59 -6.16 -3.83
N PRO A 251 25.54 -7.46 -4.17
CA PRO A 251 24.30 -8.17 -4.48
C PRO A 251 23.47 -8.46 -3.22
N ASP A 252 22.21 -8.06 -3.26
CA ASP A 252 21.23 -8.19 -2.19
C ASP A 252 20.70 -9.64 -2.04
N LYS A 253 20.51 -10.09 -0.80
CA LYS A 253 20.40 -11.52 -0.41
C LYS A 253 19.03 -12.17 -0.57
N PHE A 254 18.14 -11.65 -1.41
CA PHE A 254 16.79 -12.20 -1.53
C PHE A 254 16.62 -13.00 -2.82
N ARG A 255 16.77 -14.32 -2.69
CA ARG A 255 16.45 -15.35 -3.70
C ARG A 255 14.93 -15.48 -3.89
N ALA A 256 14.28 -14.45 -4.41
CA ALA A 256 12.86 -14.46 -4.75
C ALA A 256 12.67 -14.44 -6.27
N LEU A 257 11.81 -15.32 -6.78
CA LEU A 257 11.48 -15.36 -8.20
C LEU A 257 10.55 -14.20 -8.53
N HIS A 258 11.01 -13.33 -9.42
CA HIS A 258 10.18 -12.30 -10.02
C HIS A 258 9.86 -12.72 -11.46
N THR A 259 8.71 -12.30 -11.97
CA THR A 259 8.32 -12.49 -13.38
C THR A 259 8.41 -11.16 -14.12
N GLN A 260 8.79 -11.14 -15.40
CA GLN A 260 8.88 -9.87 -16.17
C GLN A 260 7.51 -9.37 -16.67
N ALA A 261 6.49 -10.23 -16.72
CA ALA A 261 5.14 -9.85 -17.13
C ALA A 261 4.17 -9.70 -15.95
N ARG A 262 3.21 -8.77 -16.11
CA ARG A 262 2.03 -8.62 -15.25
C ARG A 262 1.18 -9.90 -15.38
N SER A 263 1.00 -10.64 -14.28
CA SER A 263 0.34 -11.94 -14.29
C SER A 263 -1.04 -11.90 -14.95
N MET A 264 -1.28 -12.76 -15.95
CA MET A 264 -2.64 -13.15 -16.34
C MET A 264 -3.23 -14.02 -15.23
N LYS A 265 -3.91 -13.38 -14.28
CA LYS A 265 -5.18 -13.91 -13.80
C LYS A 265 -6.23 -13.28 -14.69
N CYS A 266 -7.13 -14.08 -15.22
CA CYS A 266 -8.29 -13.61 -15.98
C CYS A 266 -8.91 -12.42 -15.25
N GLU A 267 -8.84 -11.23 -15.84
CA GLU A 267 -9.67 -10.11 -15.43
C GLU A 267 -11.11 -10.53 -15.74
N GLY A 268 -11.94 -10.59 -14.71
CA GLY A 268 -13.37 -10.72 -14.89
C GLY A 268 -13.81 -9.57 -15.79
N HIS A 269 -14.52 -9.93 -16.86
CA HIS A 269 -15.15 -8.98 -17.77
C HIS A 269 -16.18 -8.16 -16.96
N ASP A 270 -15.79 -6.98 -16.47
CA ASP A 270 -16.72 -5.99 -15.97
C ASP A 270 -17.51 -5.46 -17.18
N SER A 271 -18.67 -6.07 -17.43
CA SER A 271 -19.70 -5.47 -18.28
C SER A 271 -20.11 -4.13 -17.67
N ASP A 272 -20.11 -3.10 -18.50
CA ASP A 272 -20.57 -1.72 -18.25
C ASP A 272 -21.70 -1.62 -17.22
N PHE A 273 -21.36 -1.20 -16.00
CA PHE A 273 -22.28 -0.48 -15.14
C PHE A 273 -21.76 0.94 -15.00
N SER A 274 -22.42 1.85 -15.71
CA SER A 274 -22.23 3.29 -15.62
C SER A 274 -22.36 3.74 -14.17
N LYS A 275 -21.25 4.16 -13.55
CA LYS A 275 -21.21 4.70 -12.20
C LYS A 275 -21.68 6.17 -12.23
N ASN A 276 -23.00 6.35 -12.16
CA ASN A 276 -23.58 7.63 -11.74
C ASN A 276 -23.53 7.73 -10.20
N ASN A 277 -22.38 8.16 -9.66
CA ASN A 277 -22.29 8.55 -8.25
C ASN A 277 -22.66 10.03 -8.10
N HIS A 278 -23.86 10.29 -7.59
CA HIS A 278 -24.30 11.60 -7.10
C HIS A 278 -23.75 11.80 -5.66
N PRO A 279 -23.22 12.98 -5.28
CA PRO A 279 -22.49 13.15 -4.02
C PRO A 279 -23.33 13.28 -2.73
N ASP A 280 -24.64 13.06 -2.75
CA ASP A 280 -25.53 13.51 -1.65
C ASP A 280 -26.17 12.42 -0.78
N ARG A 281 -25.67 11.18 -0.78
CA ARG A 281 -26.17 10.15 0.15
C ARG A 281 -25.04 9.28 0.71
N GLY A 282 -24.42 9.80 1.75
CA GLY A 282 -23.56 9.04 2.66
C GLY A 282 -23.49 9.77 3.98
N VAL A 283 -24.26 9.29 4.97
CA VAL A 283 -24.19 9.78 6.35
C VAL A 283 -22.78 9.50 6.86
N ARG A 284 -21.93 10.52 6.88
CA ARG A 284 -20.66 10.49 7.60
C ARG A 284 -20.99 10.47 9.08
N GLY A 285 -20.71 9.35 9.74
CA GLY A 285 -20.69 9.26 11.19
C GLY A 285 -19.47 10.01 11.74
N ASP A 286 -19.53 11.33 11.73
CA ASP A 286 -18.55 12.23 12.37
C ASP A 286 -18.95 12.59 13.82
N GLU A 287 -19.68 11.72 14.52
CA GLU A 287 -19.91 11.86 15.97
C GLU A 287 -19.01 10.90 16.74
N VAL A 288 -18.31 11.46 17.73
CA VAL A 288 -17.19 10.82 18.43
C VAL A 288 -17.64 9.89 19.56
N ASP A 289 -18.89 9.92 20.03
CA ASP A 289 -19.35 9.03 21.09
C ASP A 289 -20.84 8.69 21.00
N PHE A 290 -21.16 7.40 21.13
CA PHE A 290 -22.51 6.85 21.27
C PHE A 290 -22.75 6.53 22.75
N PRO A 291 -23.87 6.91 23.39
CA PRO A 291 -24.03 6.74 24.83
C PRO A 291 -24.37 5.26 25.13
N GLN A 292 -23.43 4.53 25.73
CA GLN A 292 -23.71 3.25 26.38
C GLN A 292 -23.29 3.30 27.85
N ALA A 293 -24.17 2.75 28.70
CA ALA A 293 -23.96 2.62 30.13
C ALA A 293 -22.77 1.69 30.42
N ALA A 294 -21.93 2.08 31.38
CA ALA A 294 -20.73 1.36 31.78
C ALA A 294 -21.09 -0.02 32.38
N ALA A 295 -20.54 -1.08 31.80
CA ALA A 295 -20.46 -2.40 32.42
C ALA A 295 -19.04 -2.94 32.27
N SER A 296 -18.50 -3.34 33.42
CA SER A 296 -17.14 -3.72 33.78
C SER A 296 -16.50 -4.78 32.87
N GLU A 297 -15.33 -4.44 32.32
CA GLU A 297 -14.42 -5.35 31.61
C GLU A 297 -13.27 -5.79 32.53
N VAL A 298 -12.83 -7.04 32.40
CA VAL A 298 -11.43 -7.39 32.66
C VAL A 298 -10.95 -8.42 31.64
N SER A 299 -9.82 -8.08 31.02
CA SER A 299 -8.72 -8.96 30.57
C SER A 299 -8.52 -9.15 29.06
N LEU A 300 -8.25 -8.05 28.37
CA LEU A 300 -7.14 -7.94 27.41
C LEU A 300 -6.32 -6.64 27.60
N ASP A 301 -6.53 -5.95 28.71
CA ASP A 301 -6.05 -4.59 28.94
C ASP A 301 -4.63 -4.51 29.49
N LEU A 302 -4.01 -5.60 29.95
CA LEU A 302 -2.79 -5.50 30.77
C LEU A 302 -1.62 -4.72 30.13
N LEU A 303 -1.44 -4.79 28.80
CA LEU A 303 -0.32 -4.10 28.12
C LEU A 303 -0.63 -2.63 27.77
N ASP A 304 -1.91 -2.32 27.49
CA ASP A 304 -2.38 -0.96 27.29
C ASP A 304 -2.56 -0.25 28.64
N ASP A 305 -3.14 -0.90 29.65
CA ASP A 305 -3.19 -0.46 31.05
C ASP A 305 -1.80 -0.24 31.64
N PHE A 306 -0.83 -1.07 31.30
CA PHE A 306 0.55 -0.86 31.72
C PHE A 306 1.12 0.44 31.13
N THR A 307 0.90 0.66 29.83
CA THR A 307 1.42 1.83 29.13
C THR A 307 0.75 3.11 29.62
N HIS A 308 -0.56 3.08 29.87
CA HIS A 308 -1.32 4.18 30.48
C HIS A 308 -0.95 4.39 31.95
N GLY A 309 -0.75 3.30 32.70
CA GLY A 309 -0.33 3.30 34.10
C GLY A 309 1.04 3.94 34.28
N CYS A 310 2.03 3.55 33.47
CA CYS A 310 3.35 4.17 33.47
C CYS A 310 3.28 5.65 33.06
N HIS A 311 2.50 6.00 32.04
CA HIS A 311 2.39 7.40 31.60
C HIS A 311 1.76 8.29 32.67
N ARG A 312 0.69 7.82 33.32
CA ARG A 312 0.05 8.50 34.45
C ARG A 312 1.02 8.68 35.62
N GLN A 313 1.81 7.65 35.94
CA GLN A 313 2.77 7.72 37.04
C GLN A 313 3.94 8.67 36.75
N LEU A 314 4.42 8.70 35.51
CA LEU A 314 5.46 9.65 35.10
C LEU A 314 4.98 11.10 35.16
N GLN A 315 3.72 11.36 34.80
CA GLN A 315 3.13 12.69 34.93
C GLN A 315 3.03 13.13 36.40
N ARG A 316 2.69 12.21 37.31
CA ARG A 316 2.59 12.52 38.75
C ARG A 316 3.94 12.75 39.41
N LEU A 317 4.95 11.98 39.03
CA LEU A 317 6.32 12.17 39.50
C LEU A 317 7.01 13.39 38.85
N GLY A 318 6.40 13.99 37.82
CA GLY A 318 7.01 15.09 37.04
C GLY A 318 8.23 14.63 36.24
N TRP A 319 8.36 13.32 35.98
CA TRP A 319 9.53 12.75 35.33
C TRP A 319 9.43 12.84 33.81
N ASN A 320 10.55 13.20 33.19
CA ASN A 320 10.70 13.14 31.74
C ASN A 320 11.15 11.74 31.28
N VAL A 321 11.11 11.50 29.97
CA VAL A 321 11.46 10.20 29.38
C VAL A 321 12.92 9.81 29.65
N ALA A 322 13.84 10.77 29.77
CA ALA A 322 15.24 10.49 30.05
C ALA A 322 15.45 9.97 31.48
N GLN A 323 14.74 10.53 32.45
CA GLN A 323 14.75 10.08 33.85
C GLN A 323 14.17 8.66 33.98
N LEU A 324 13.09 8.34 33.24
CA LEU A 324 12.58 6.98 33.18
C LEU A 324 13.61 6.00 32.60
N VAL A 325 14.27 6.36 31.50
CA VAL A 325 15.26 5.49 30.85
C VAL A 325 16.45 5.25 31.79
N GLN A 326 16.91 6.28 32.50
CA GLN A 326 17.97 6.14 33.49
C GLN A 326 17.53 5.26 34.67
N PHE A 327 16.31 5.45 35.19
CA PHE A 327 15.77 4.63 36.26
C PHE A 327 15.65 3.14 35.87
N ILE A 328 15.20 2.86 34.64
CA ILE A 328 15.14 1.49 34.12
C ILE A 328 16.55 0.92 33.99
N ALA A 329 17.51 1.70 33.48
CA ALA A 329 18.88 1.24 33.35
C ALA A 329 19.52 0.93 34.73
N GLU A 330 19.23 1.71 35.76
CA GLU A 330 19.74 1.49 37.12
C GLU A 330 19.09 0.27 37.81
N ARG A 331 17.79 0.07 37.62
CA ARG A 331 17.03 -1.00 38.31
C ARG A 331 16.99 -2.34 37.58
N PHE A 332 17.22 -2.34 36.27
CA PHE A 332 17.10 -3.52 35.42
C PHE A 332 18.39 -3.79 34.63
N ASN A 333 19.55 -3.65 35.29
CA ASN A 333 20.87 -4.04 34.75
C ASN A 333 21.21 -3.43 33.38
N GLY A 334 20.91 -2.15 33.18
CA GLY A 334 21.20 -1.42 31.95
C GLY A 334 20.26 -1.70 30.78
N LYS A 335 19.19 -2.47 30.99
CA LYS A 335 18.19 -2.76 29.96
C LYS A 335 17.44 -1.50 29.54
N ARG A 336 16.97 -1.47 28.30
CA ARG A 336 15.99 -0.50 27.81
C ARG A 336 14.57 -1.03 28.03
N ARG A 337 13.58 -0.14 28.12
CA ARG A 337 12.15 -0.51 28.27
C ARG A 337 11.69 -1.61 27.29
N ALA A 338 12.10 -1.53 26.03
CA ALA A 338 11.72 -2.50 24.99
C ALA A 338 12.33 -3.91 25.18
N GLN A 339 13.25 -4.07 26.14
CA GLN A 339 13.95 -5.32 26.45
C GLN A 339 13.49 -5.94 27.77
N LEU A 340 12.51 -5.34 28.44
CA LEU A 340 11.95 -5.86 29.69
C LEU A 340 10.93 -6.96 29.38
N SER A 341 10.93 -8.04 30.16
CA SER A 341 9.86 -9.04 30.14
C SER A 341 8.58 -8.50 30.77
N ASP A 342 7.45 -9.18 30.57
CA ASP A 342 6.16 -8.77 31.15
C ASP A 342 6.20 -8.67 32.69
N ASP A 343 6.91 -9.60 33.36
CA ASP A 343 7.12 -9.57 34.82
C ASP A 343 7.99 -8.38 35.26
N GLU A 344 9.02 -8.04 34.45
CA GLU A 344 9.88 -6.88 34.70
C GLU A 344 9.14 -5.57 34.47
N LEU A 345 8.22 -5.52 33.51
CA LEU A 345 7.32 -4.39 33.30
C LEU A 345 6.42 -4.21 34.52
N VAL A 346 5.69 -5.23 34.97
CA VAL A 346 4.83 -5.14 36.16
C VAL A 346 5.64 -4.69 37.39
N SER A 347 6.86 -5.21 37.56
CA SER A 347 7.78 -4.79 38.62
C SER A 347 8.19 -3.32 38.52
N LEU A 348 8.42 -2.81 37.30
CA LEU A 348 8.73 -1.40 37.06
C LEU A 348 7.56 -0.49 37.45
N LEU A 349 6.32 -0.85 37.10
CA LEU A 349 5.15 -0.04 37.47
C LEU A 349 4.93 -0.02 38.99
N TYR A 350 5.13 -1.16 39.67
CA TYR A 350 5.06 -1.22 41.13
C TYR A 350 6.12 -0.33 41.80
N GLN A 351 7.37 -0.35 41.29
CA GLN A 351 8.44 0.49 41.81
C GLN A 351 8.16 1.98 41.58
N LEU A 352 7.63 2.36 40.41
CA LEU A 352 7.23 3.75 40.14
C LEU A 352 6.09 4.21 41.05
N GLN A 353 5.12 3.34 41.35
CA GLN A 353 4.04 3.64 42.31
C GLN A 353 4.53 3.73 43.76
N ALA A 354 5.55 2.94 44.14
CA ALA A 354 6.14 3.00 45.47
C ALA A 354 6.90 4.31 45.70
N LEU A 355 7.55 4.85 44.67
CA LEU A 355 8.21 6.15 44.69
C LEU A 355 7.24 7.34 44.80
N GLU A 356 5.97 7.16 44.44
CA GLU A 356 4.93 8.17 44.66
C GLU A 356 4.50 8.24 46.14
N ARG A 357 4.68 7.15 46.90
CA ARG A 357 4.14 6.99 48.27
C ARG A 357 5.18 7.20 49.38
N GLY A 358 6.46 7.26 49.05
CA GLY A 358 7.56 7.56 49.98
C GLY A 358 8.12 8.93 49.70
#